data_AF-A0AAN8XP53-F1
#
_entry.id   AF-A0AAN8XP53-F1
#
_cell.length_a   1.000
_cell.length_b   1.000
_cell.length_c   1.000
_cell.angle_alpha   90.00
_cell.angle_beta   90.00
_cell.angle_gamma   90.00
#
_symmetry.space_group_name_H-M   'P 1'
#
loop_
_entity.id
_entity.type
_entity.pdbx_description
1 polymer ?
#
loop_
_entity_poly.entity_id
_entity_poly.type
_entity_poly.pdbx_seq_one_letter_code
_entity_poly.pdbx_strand_id
1 'polypeptide(L)'
;MEPHAARAIPTEDGYDVFCTTQWPAETQATVAQVLDIPFNNKCYTMICQSVLEIANVNDHKLLEKNINVSVRRIGGGYGSKISRPHILSTAAAIAARKTKRPVRMVADLNLQMTYSGWREPYYAKYTVGFDNSGKITALNIDITSDAGHVGNEASVGVLVAALQNSYYIPDFTFNAHVAKTDTAANTWCRAPAHVEGIATMENIIERVAHFLNKDPLEVREQNMIQPNMKRFVLPPHERNVVMEDILPLLKEKSSLVERKKQVEDFNKANRWKKRGLAVIPLCYGFDYPPFFRYPIQVAIYERDGTVAISHGGIEMGQGINTKVAQVAAFTLGIPLENIVIKSTDTMIGANSTVTGGSFGSDLCSHGVRQAAIALRLRLDVVREKMKKETGKDPTWVELVQKASAEDVDLCERYWTFTKEHPERYDIWGATCMEIELDVLTGVYMIHRVDLIEDSGRSMSPYVDIGQVEGAFVMGLGFFTSELVKFNPETGQKLSNGTWEYKPPTALDIPVDFRITLLPNAKNPHGVLGSKATGEPPLCMAYAVVSALRQAITSFRNDNGITDWFDMHTPVTVEKAQLLCGVNPEQFELYKEASKL
;
A
#
# COMPACT_ATOMS: atom_id res chain seq x y z
N MET A 1 12.78 6.87 4.42
CA MET A 1 13.34 8.24 4.56
C MET A 1 13.48 8.63 6.02
N GLU A 2 12.39 8.60 6.81
CA GLU A 2 12.52 8.76 8.27
C GLU A 2 12.72 7.39 8.93
N PRO A 3 13.86 7.14 9.59
CA PRO A 3 14.07 5.90 10.32
C PRO A 3 13.20 5.82 11.58
N HIS A 4 13.16 4.66 12.23
CA HIS A 4 12.47 4.52 13.51
C HIS A 4 13.08 5.45 14.54
N ALA A 5 12.21 6.19 15.23
CA ALA A 5 12.60 7.08 16.30
C ALA A 5 11.57 7.04 17.43
N ALA A 6 12.07 7.20 18.65
CA ALA A 6 11.23 7.34 19.84
C ALA A 6 11.86 8.32 20.84
N ARG A 7 11.00 9.02 21.58
CA ARG A 7 11.37 9.85 22.72
C ARG A 7 10.42 9.56 23.86
N ALA A 8 10.96 9.13 24.99
CA ALA A 8 10.20 8.92 26.22
C ALA A 8 10.56 10.00 27.24
N ILE A 9 9.55 10.61 27.86
CA ILE A 9 9.68 11.69 28.82
C ILE A 9 8.98 11.24 30.11
N PRO A 10 9.70 11.10 31.23
CA PRO A 10 9.06 10.85 32.52
C PRO A 10 8.12 12.00 32.90
N THR A 11 6.94 11.68 33.37
CA THR A 11 5.95 12.59 33.95
C THR A 11 5.73 12.27 35.43
N GLU A 12 4.89 13.03 36.13
CA GLU A 12 4.56 12.76 37.53
C GLU A 12 3.94 11.38 37.72
N ASP A 13 2.99 11.02 36.83
CA ASP A 13 2.22 9.78 36.91
C ASP A 13 2.68 8.70 35.93
N GLY A 14 3.73 8.92 35.13
CA GLY A 14 4.21 7.92 34.18
C GLY A 14 5.12 8.45 33.07
N TYR A 15 4.73 8.28 31.80
CA TYR A 15 5.57 8.65 30.65
C TYR A 15 4.76 9.18 29.46
N ASP A 16 5.28 10.24 28.84
CA ASP A 16 4.87 10.65 27.50
C ASP A 16 5.86 10.10 26.47
N VAL A 17 5.34 9.41 25.46
CA VAL A 17 6.10 8.76 24.38
C VAL A 17 5.75 9.39 23.04
N PHE A 18 6.76 9.87 22.33
CA PHE A 18 6.65 10.35 20.96
C PHE A 18 7.41 9.40 20.06
N CYS A 19 6.74 8.78 19.09
CA CYS A 19 7.39 7.78 18.24
C CYS A 19 6.86 7.77 16.81
N THR A 20 7.64 7.17 15.92
CA THR A 20 7.29 7.02 14.52
C THR A 20 6.50 5.73 14.30
N THR A 21 5.23 5.69 14.73
CA THR A 21 4.36 4.50 14.67
C THR A 21 3.09 4.74 13.87
N GLN A 22 2.58 3.69 13.22
CA GLN A 22 1.26 3.62 12.59
C GLN A 22 0.17 3.17 13.58
N TRP A 23 0.56 2.69 14.77
CA TRP A 23 -0.35 2.12 15.76
C TRP A 23 -0.03 2.60 17.20
N PRO A 24 -0.42 3.83 17.57
CA PRO A 24 -0.11 4.40 18.87
C PRO A 24 -0.62 3.58 20.06
N ALA A 25 -1.85 3.05 19.97
CA ALA A 25 -2.46 2.27 21.06
C ALA A 25 -1.67 0.98 21.34
N GLU A 26 -1.21 0.28 20.30
CA GLU A 26 -0.38 -0.91 20.48
C GLU A 26 1.00 -0.56 21.04
N THR A 27 1.57 0.56 20.60
CA THR A 27 2.81 1.07 21.19
C THR A 27 2.65 1.43 22.67
N GLN A 28 1.50 2.01 23.06
CA GLN A 28 1.17 2.33 24.44
C GLN A 28 1.11 1.07 25.30
N ALA A 29 0.35 0.06 24.86
CA ALA A 29 0.23 -1.24 25.52
C ALA A 29 1.60 -1.91 25.70
N THR A 30 2.39 -1.96 24.63
CA THR A 30 3.72 -2.58 24.65
C THR A 30 4.68 -1.87 25.61
N VAL A 31 4.69 -0.52 25.61
CA VAL A 31 5.53 0.26 26.53
C VAL A 31 5.10 0.05 27.99
N ALA A 32 3.80 0.13 28.27
CA ALA A 32 3.27 -0.08 29.63
C ALA A 32 3.71 -1.45 30.17
N GLN A 33 3.56 -2.48 29.36
CA GLN A 33 3.88 -3.85 29.73
C GLN A 33 5.37 -4.07 29.99
N VAL A 34 6.25 -3.54 29.13
CA VAL A 34 7.70 -3.66 29.32
C VAL A 34 8.18 -2.90 30.56
N LEU A 35 7.58 -1.76 30.88
CA LEU A 35 7.90 -1.00 32.09
C LEU A 35 7.38 -1.67 33.36
N ASP A 36 6.32 -2.48 33.32
CA ASP A 36 5.84 -3.20 34.50
C ASP A 36 6.80 -4.30 34.96
N ILE A 37 7.70 -4.72 34.07
CA ILE A 37 8.54 -5.87 34.30
C ILE A 37 9.80 -5.45 35.07
N PRO A 38 10.18 -6.18 36.14
CA PRO A 38 11.41 -5.91 36.87
C PRO A 38 12.62 -5.96 35.93
N PHE A 39 13.56 -5.03 36.09
CA PHE A 39 14.76 -4.91 35.26
C PHE A 39 15.66 -6.15 35.45
N ASN A 40 15.43 -7.20 34.67
CA ASN A 40 16.21 -8.44 34.62
C ASN A 40 16.25 -8.98 33.16
N ASN A 41 16.91 -10.11 32.93
CA ASN A 41 17.08 -10.71 31.60
C ASN A 41 15.78 -10.96 30.83
N LYS A 42 14.60 -11.01 31.47
CA LYS A 42 13.30 -11.17 30.77
C LYS A 42 12.94 -9.94 29.93
N CYS A 43 13.35 -8.75 30.36
CA CYS A 43 13.03 -7.49 29.67
C CYS A 43 13.65 -7.44 28.26
N TYR A 44 14.85 -8.01 28.08
CA TYR A 44 15.52 -8.10 26.78
C TYR A 44 14.82 -9.06 25.81
N THR A 45 14.23 -10.14 26.30
CA THR A 45 13.52 -11.13 25.48
C THR A 45 12.22 -10.56 24.91
N MET A 46 11.46 -9.79 25.69
CA MET A 46 10.17 -9.23 25.25
C MET A 46 10.26 -8.05 24.29
N ILE A 47 11.37 -7.32 24.27
CA ILE A 47 11.62 -6.30 23.23
C ILE A 47 11.67 -6.96 21.84
N CYS A 48 12.03 -8.25 21.79
CA CYS A 48 12.15 -9.06 20.57
C CYS A 48 11.02 -10.10 20.39
N GLN A 49 10.22 -10.40 21.42
CA GLN A 49 9.10 -11.35 21.34
C GLN A 49 7.81 -10.68 20.84
N SER A 50 7.00 -11.44 20.12
CA SER A 50 5.74 -10.96 19.56
C SER A 50 4.75 -10.47 20.63
N VAL A 51 3.89 -9.52 20.24
CA VAL A 51 2.74 -8.97 21.00
C VAL A 51 1.99 -9.98 21.86
N LEU A 52 1.76 -11.21 21.36
CA LEU A 52 0.98 -12.25 22.01
C LEU A 52 1.70 -12.91 23.21
N GLU A 53 3.03 -12.97 23.19
CA GLU A 53 3.80 -13.55 24.30
C GLU A 53 3.96 -12.54 25.44
N ILE A 54 4.04 -11.25 25.10
CA ILE A 54 4.14 -10.18 26.10
C ILE A 54 2.83 -10.14 26.90
N ALA A 55 1.65 -10.24 26.26
CA ALA A 55 0.31 -10.23 26.85
C ALA A 55 0.06 -11.20 28.04
N ASN A 56 0.90 -12.21 28.26
CA ASN A 56 0.72 -13.22 29.32
C ASN A 56 1.44 -12.90 30.65
N VAL A 57 2.03 -11.70 30.83
CA VAL A 57 2.69 -11.31 32.09
C VAL A 57 1.68 -10.67 33.06
N ASN A 58 1.26 -11.42 34.08
CA ASN A 58 0.15 -11.12 35.01
C ASN A 58 0.53 -10.43 36.34
N ASP A 59 1.65 -9.71 36.44
CA ASP A 59 2.04 -9.05 37.71
C ASP A 59 1.97 -7.52 37.58
N HIS A 60 0.81 -6.96 37.95
CA HIS A 60 0.38 -5.59 37.64
C HIS A 60 0.84 -4.53 38.65
N LYS A 61 1.61 -3.54 38.21
CA LYS A 61 1.73 -2.21 38.86
C LYS A 61 1.66 -1.02 37.90
N LEU A 62 1.94 -1.18 36.60
CA LEU A 62 1.80 -0.15 35.58
C LEU A 62 0.67 -0.51 34.61
N LEU A 63 -0.31 0.39 34.49
CA LEU A 63 -1.45 0.25 33.58
C LEU A 63 -1.26 1.20 32.38
N GLU A 64 -1.88 0.93 31.23
CA GLU A 64 -1.84 1.81 30.04
C GLU A 64 -2.17 3.28 30.34
N LYS A 65 -2.98 3.52 31.39
CA LYS A 65 -3.32 4.86 31.92
C LYS A 65 -2.10 5.71 32.28
N ASN A 66 -0.95 5.10 32.54
CA ASN A 66 0.29 5.77 32.93
C ASN A 66 1.17 6.11 31.72
N ILE A 67 0.79 5.73 30.49
CA ILE A 67 1.57 5.96 29.27
C ILE A 67 0.73 6.75 28.27
N ASN A 68 1.21 7.90 27.81
CA ASN A 68 0.59 8.62 26.70
C ASN A 68 1.47 8.47 25.46
N VAL A 69 0.89 8.07 24.33
CA VAL A 69 1.61 8.07 23.05
C VAL A 69 1.06 9.18 22.18
N SER A 70 1.95 9.99 21.60
CA SER A 70 1.62 11.11 20.72
C SER A 70 2.37 11.03 19.40
N VAL A 71 1.62 11.13 18.29
CA VAL A 71 2.15 11.10 16.93
C VAL A 71 1.58 12.27 16.14
N ARG A 72 2.45 13.18 15.68
CA ARG A 72 2.04 14.30 14.82
C ARG A 72 1.95 13.88 13.35
N ARG A 73 3.00 13.22 12.87
CA ARG A 73 3.17 12.64 11.53
C ARG A 73 4.38 11.72 11.53
N ILE A 74 4.52 10.88 10.51
CA ILE A 74 5.71 10.07 10.25
C ILE A 74 6.17 10.25 8.80
N GLY A 75 7.47 10.15 8.53
CA GLY A 75 8.09 10.26 7.21
C GLY A 75 8.08 8.94 6.43
N GLY A 76 6.88 8.45 6.10
CA GLY A 76 6.63 7.16 5.47
C GLY A 76 6.57 6.01 6.49
N GLY A 77 5.67 5.05 6.25
CA GLY A 77 5.48 3.86 7.11
C GLY A 77 5.38 2.57 6.32
N TYR A 78 4.48 2.54 5.33
CA TYR A 78 4.29 1.43 4.38
C TYR A 78 4.04 0.05 4.99
N GLY A 79 3.75 -0.02 6.30
CA GLY A 79 3.47 -1.26 7.04
C GLY A 79 4.54 -1.59 8.08
N SER A 80 5.82 -1.31 7.80
CA SER A 80 6.91 -1.57 8.75
C SER A 80 6.79 -0.80 10.07
N LYS A 81 6.14 0.37 10.06
CA LYS A 81 5.93 1.19 11.25
C LYS A 81 4.69 0.77 12.06
N ILE A 82 4.07 -0.38 11.76
CA ILE A 82 2.94 -0.90 12.54
C ILE A 82 3.42 -1.47 13.88
N SER A 83 4.41 -2.35 13.86
CA SER A 83 4.88 -3.08 15.05
C SER A 83 6.36 -2.86 15.37
N ARG A 84 7.20 -2.66 14.37
CA ARG A 84 8.65 -2.53 14.55
C ARG A 84 9.09 -1.31 15.37
N PRO A 85 8.36 -0.16 15.39
CA PRO A 85 8.69 0.97 16.25
C PRO A 85 8.61 0.67 17.75
N HIS A 86 7.98 -0.43 18.16
CA HIS A 86 7.90 -0.83 19.56
C HIS A 86 9.28 -1.09 20.14
N ILE A 87 10.22 -1.60 19.34
CA ILE A 87 11.60 -1.89 19.75
C ILE A 87 12.27 -0.62 20.31
N LEU A 88 12.22 0.49 19.56
CA LEU A 88 12.81 1.76 20.00
C LEU A 88 11.97 2.45 21.07
N SER A 89 10.65 2.35 21.00
CA SER A 89 9.75 3.01 21.97
C SER A 89 9.92 2.42 23.37
N THR A 90 9.96 1.09 23.47
CA THR A 90 10.21 0.37 24.73
C THR A 90 11.62 0.61 25.25
N ALA A 91 12.65 0.54 24.40
CA ALA A 91 14.02 0.81 24.79
C ALA A 91 14.21 2.24 25.32
N ALA A 92 13.62 3.24 24.66
CA ALA A 92 13.65 4.63 25.12
C ALA A 92 12.94 4.79 26.47
N ALA A 93 11.78 4.15 26.65
CA ALA A 93 11.03 4.19 27.89
C ALA A 93 11.78 3.52 29.05
N ILE A 94 12.38 2.35 28.85
CA ILE A 94 13.22 1.66 29.85
C ILE A 94 14.39 2.55 30.27
N ALA A 95 15.09 3.14 29.29
CA ALA A 95 16.21 4.04 29.57
C ALA A 95 15.76 5.31 30.31
N ALA A 96 14.61 5.88 29.96
CA ALA A 96 14.02 7.02 30.65
C ALA A 96 13.67 6.67 32.11
N ARG A 97 13.10 5.48 32.36
CA ARG A 97 12.82 4.97 33.72
C ARG A 97 14.08 4.84 34.55
N LYS A 98 15.14 4.24 33.99
CA LYS A 98 16.40 4.02 34.69
C LYS A 98 17.12 5.34 35.01
N THR A 99 17.10 6.28 34.08
CA THR A 99 17.84 7.55 34.20
C THR A 99 17.03 8.67 34.86
N LYS A 100 15.71 8.51 34.97
CA LYS A 100 14.76 9.54 35.40
C LYS A 100 14.86 10.84 34.58
N ARG A 101 15.23 10.71 33.30
CA ARG A 101 15.43 11.84 32.38
C ARG A 101 14.75 11.55 31.05
N PRO A 102 14.39 12.57 30.27
CA PRO A 102 13.95 12.38 28.89
C PRO A 102 15.02 11.65 28.09
N VAL A 103 14.64 10.57 27.39
CA VAL A 103 15.54 9.80 26.52
C VAL A 103 14.99 9.83 25.09
N ARG A 104 15.89 10.05 24.13
CA ARG A 104 15.60 9.98 22.69
C ARG A 104 16.46 8.90 22.06
N MET A 105 15.86 8.05 21.25
CA MET A 105 16.53 7.06 20.43
C MET A 105 16.12 7.24 18.97
N VAL A 106 17.09 7.19 18.07
CA VAL A 106 16.89 7.24 16.62
C VAL A 106 17.77 6.14 16.04
N ALA A 107 17.17 5.21 15.29
CA ALA A 107 17.93 4.18 14.60
C ALA A 107 18.68 4.82 13.43
N ASP A 108 19.94 4.46 13.24
CA ASP A 108 20.55 4.63 11.92
C ASP A 108 19.90 3.66 10.92
N LEU A 109 20.00 3.99 9.63
CA LEU A 109 19.36 3.23 8.57
C LEU A 109 19.85 1.77 8.53
N ASN A 110 21.14 1.54 8.77
CA ASN A 110 21.74 0.23 8.65
C ASN A 110 21.26 -0.72 9.75
N LEU A 111 21.20 -0.21 10.97
CA LEU A 111 20.60 -0.90 12.09
C LEU A 111 19.13 -1.20 11.82
N GLN A 112 18.35 -0.21 11.36
CA GLN A 112 16.93 -0.40 11.08
C GLN A 112 16.68 -1.49 10.03
N MET A 113 17.39 -1.44 8.91
CA MET A 113 17.24 -2.43 7.86
C MET A 113 17.55 -3.84 8.38
N THR A 114 18.40 -3.97 9.41
CA THR A 114 18.80 -5.26 10.00
C THR A 114 17.69 -5.89 10.84
N TYR A 115 16.98 -5.12 11.66
CA TYR A 115 15.98 -5.68 12.59
C TYR A 115 14.52 -5.58 12.11
N SER A 116 14.19 -4.68 11.18
CA SER A 116 12.77 -4.35 10.89
C SER A 116 12.02 -5.43 10.11
N GLY A 117 12.72 -6.43 9.58
CA GLY A 117 12.14 -7.33 8.58
C GLY A 117 11.86 -6.62 7.26
N TRP A 118 11.30 -7.37 6.32
CA TRP A 118 11.00 -6.94 4.97
C TRP A 118 9.60 -7.41 4.56
N ARG A 119 9.22 -7.13 3.31
CA ARG A 119 8.10 -7.82 2.66
C ARG A 119 8.41 -9.32 2.60
N GLU A 120 7.40 -10.15 2.86
CA GLU A 120 7.53 -11.61 2.80
C GLU A 120 7.88 -12.07 1.37
N PRO A 121 8.96 -12.86 1.19
CA PRO A 121 9.18 -13.58 -0.05
C PRO A 121 8.17 -14.74 -0.17
N TYR A 122 7.71 -14.97 -1.40
CA TYR A 122 6.79 -16.05 -1.72
C TYR A 122 7.40 -17.02 -2.74
N TYR A 123 7.12 -18.29 -2.54
CA TYR A 123 7.45 -19.36 -3.47
C TYR A 123 6.17 -20.13 -3.81
N ALA A 124 5.82 -20.16 -5.09
CA ALA A 124 4.63 -20.82 -5.60
C ALA A 124 5.00 -21.99 -6.51
N LYS A 125 4.42 -23.16 -6.24
CA LYS A 125 4.36 -24.31 -7.15
C LYS A 125 2.93 -24.46 -7.63
N TYR A 126 2.71 -24.60 -8.92
CA TYR A 126 1.36 -24.69 -9.47
C TYR A 126 1.27 -25.67 -10.64
N THR A 127 0.06 -26.16 -10.84
CA THR A 127 -0.41 -26.85 -12.04
C THR A 127 -1.66 -26.14 -12.54
N VAL A 128 -1.68 -25.76 -13.81
CA VAL A 128 -2.81 -25.06 -14.44
C VAL A 128 -3.38 -25.89 -15.59
N GLY A 129 -4.70 -26.03 -15.64
CA GLY A 129 -5.44 -26.64 -16.75
C GLY A 129 -6.11 -25.56 -17.60
N PHE A 130 -6.01 -25.67 -18.92
CA PHE A 130 -6.57 -24.71 -19.87
C PHE A 130 -6.89 -25.39 -21.22
N ASP A 131 -7.77 -24.76 -22.01
CA ASP A 131 -8.10 -25.22 -23.36
C ASP A 131 -7.31 -24.48 -24.47
N ASN A 132 -7.49 -24.89 -25.72
CA ASN A 132 -6.83 -24.26 -26.89
C ASN A 132 -7.25 -22.80 -27.12
N SER A 133 -8.35 -22.32 -26.51
CA SER A 133 -8.72 -20.91 -26.54
C SER A 133 -7.84 -20.08 -25.59
N GLY A 134 -7.21 -20.71 -24.61
CA GLY A 134 -6.50 -20.05 -23.50
C GLY A 134 -7.38 -19.88 -22.27
N LYS A 135 -8.60 -20.43 -22.27
CA LYS A 135 -9.48 -20.38 -21.11
C LYS A 135 -9.00 -21.36 -20.04
N ILE A 136 -8.76 -20.85 -18.84
CA ILE A 136 -8.33 -21.62 -17.68
C ILE A 136 -9.53 -22.37 -17.12
N THR A 137 -9.37 -23.67 -16.90
CA THR A 137 -10.40 -24.56 -16.36
C THR A 137 -10.09 -24.99 -14.94
N ALA A 138 -8.81 -25.10 -14.57
CA ALA A 138 -8.43 -25.49 -13.21
C ALA A 138 -7.09 -24.89 -12.77
N LEU A 139 -6.94 -24.63 -11.47
CA LEU A 139 -5.67 -24.24 -10.85
C LEU A 139 -5.43 -25.00 -9.54
N ASN A 140 -4.34 -25.75 -9.44
CA ASN A 140 -3.84 -26.25 -8.17
C ASN A 140 -2.54 -25.52 -7.82
N ILE A 141 -2.48 -24.90 -6.64
CA ILE A 141 -1.33 -24.09 -6.21
C ILE A 141 -0.95 -24.36 -4.75
N ASP A 142 0.34 -24.64 -4.54
CA ASP A 142 1.00 -24.69 -3.24
C ASP A 142 1.89 -23.46 -3.11
N ILE A 143 1.59 -22.59 -2.14
CA ILE A 143 2.33 -21.34 -1.94
C ILE A 143 2.88 -21.23 -0.53
N THR A 144 4.17 -20.91 -0.42
CA THR A 144 4.88 -20.74 0.84
C THR A 144 5.37 -19.30 0.97
N SER A 145 5.03 -18.67 2.09
CA SER A 145 5.59 -17.38 2.52
C SER A 145 6.74 -17.62 3.51
N ASP A 146 7.80 -16.81 3.46
CA ASP A 146 8.83 -16.79 4.49
C ASP A 146 8.55 -15.64 5.46
N ALA A 147 8.20 -15.98 6.70
CA ALA A 147 7.87 -14.99 7.72
C ALA A 147 9.07 -14.56 8.58
N GLY A 148 10.25 -15.17 8.39
CA GLY A 148 11.39 -14.99 9.29
C GLY A 148 11.23 -15.76 10.61
N HIS A 149 11.93 -15.33 11.65
CA HIS A 149 11.98 -16.05 12.92
C HIS A 149 10.67 -16.01 13.73
N VAL A 150 9.68 -15.21 13.33
CA VAL A 150 8.34 -15.14 13.95
C VAL A 150 7.29 -14.91 12.86
N GLY A 151 6.23 -15.73 12.85
CA GLY A 151 5.16 -15.70 11.84
C GLY A 151 3.90 -14.91 12.19
N ASN A 152 3.96 -13.97 13.15
CA ASN A 152 2.77 -13.28 13.66
C ASN A 152 2.13 -12.30 12.67
N GLU A 153 2.85 -11.91 11.62
CA GLU A 153 2.40 -10.96 10.60
C GLU A 153 2.29 -11.60 9.20
N ALA A 154 2.26 -12.94 9.15
CA ALA A 154 2.21 -13.67 7.90
C ALA A 154 0.92 -13.36 7.11
N SER A 155 1.09 -13.01 5.84
CA SER A 155 0.00 -12.49 4.99
C SER A 155 -0.54 -13.51 3.99
N VAL A 156 0.02 -14.73 3.94
CA VAL A 156 -0.36 -15.77 2.96
C VAL A 156 -1.86 -16.10 2.93
N GLY A 157 -2.57 -15.96 4.05
CA GLY A 157 -4.02 -16.18 4.10
C GLY A 157 -4.84 -15.16 3.31
N VAL A 158 -4.33 -13.92 3.16
CA VAL A 158 -4.97 -12.86 2.38
C VAL A 158 -4.75 -13.08 0.88
N LEU A 159 -3.67 -13.79 0.52
CA LEU A 159 -3.25 -13.99 -0.87
C LEU A 159 -4.34 -14.66 -1.73
N VAL A 160 -5.13 -15.58 -1.17
CA VAL A 160 -6.18 -16.30 -1.93
C VAL A 160 -7.22 -15.34 -2.53
N ALA A 161 -7.53 -14.24 -1.85
CA ALA A 161 -8.48 -13.24 -2.37
C ALA A 161 -7.88 -12.44 -3.54
N ALA A 162 -6.57 -12.19 -3.49
CA ALA A 162 -5.85 -11.43 -4.51
C ALA A 162 -5.45 -12.26 -5.72
N LEU A 163 -5.15 -13.55 -5.51
CA LEU A 163 -4.70 -14.48 -6.56
C LEU A 163 -5.67 -14.53 -7.74
N GLN A 164 -6.97 -14.42 -7.50
CA GLN A 164 -7.96 -14.44 -8.58
C GLN A 164 -7.81 -13.25 -9.55
N ASN A 165 -7.29 -12.10 -9.07
CA ASN A 165 -7.28 -10.82 -9.78
C ASN A 165 -8.62 -10.56 -10.49
N SER A 166 -8.61 -10.29 -11.80
CA SER A 166 -9.81 -10.03 -12.63
C SER A 166 -10.33 -11.27 -13.37
N TYR A 167 -9.92 -12.48 -12.99
CA TYR A 167 -10.12 -13.68 -13.79
C TYR A 167 -11.11 -14.67 -13.18
N TYR A 168 -11.78 -15.44 -14.04
CA TYR A 168 -12.64 -16.54 -13.63
C TYR A 168 -11.92 -17.88 -13.79
N ILE A 169 -11.78 -18.59 -12.67
CA ILE A 169 -11.18 -19.93 -12.61
C ILE A 169 -12.21 -20.82 -11.89
N PRO A 170 -12.89 -21.73 -12.61
CA PRO A 170 -14.04 -22.43 -12.06
C PRO A 170 -13.65 -23.43 -10.97
N ASP A 171 -12.54 -24.15 -11.16
CA ASP A 171 -12.05 -25.15 -10.22
C ASP A 171 -10.66 -24.75 -9.70
N PHE A 172 -10.50 -24.65 -8.38
CA PHE A 172 -9.20 -24.34 -7.81
C PHE A 172 -8.95 -25.02 -6.46
N THR A 173 -7.68 -25.28 -6.20
CA THR A 173 -7.16 -25.72 -4.89
C THR A 173 -6.02 -24.80 -4.51
N PHE A 174 -6.06 -24.27 -3.29
CA PHE A 174 -5.08 -23.34 -2.75
C PHE A 174 -4.55 -23.86 -1.41
N ASN A 175 -3.26 -24.22 -1.38
CA ASN A 175 -2.56 -24.66 -0.17
C ASN A 175 -1.57 -23.57 0.25
N ALA A 176 -1.75 -23.03 1.46
CA ALA A 176 -0.89 -21.99 2.02
C ALA A 176 0.02 -22.54 3.12
N HIS A 177 1.29 -22.13 3.07
CA HIS A 177 2.30 -22.45 4.07
C HIS A 177 3.02 -21.19 4.55
N VAL A 178 3.39 -21.19 5.83
CA VAL A 178 4.25 -20.17 6.44
C VAL A 178 5.53 -20.85 6.88
N ALA A 179 6.65 -20.49 6.27
CA ALA A 179 7.96 -20.95 6.65
C ALA A 179 8.53 -20.04 7.75
N LYS A 180 9.05 -20.67 8.80
CA LYS A 180 9.87 -20.01 9.82
C LYS A 180 11.33 -20.16 9.42
N THR A 181 12.05 -19.04 9.35
CA THR A 181 13.48 -19.02 9.00
C THR A 181 14.28 -18.24 10.04
N ASP A 182 15.60 -18.35 10.04
CA ASP A 182 16.47 -17.64 11.00
C ASP A 182 16.72 -16.17 10.61
N THR A 183 15.88 -15.60 9.75
CA THR A 183 15.96 -14.18 9.34
C THR A 183 15.14 -13.27 10.26
N ALA A 184 15.35 -11.95 10.15
CA ALA A 184 14.50 -10.98 10.84
C ALA A 184 13.03 -11.20 10.45
N ALA A 185 12.13 -11.14 11.43
CA ALA A 185 10.71 -11.39 11.20
C ALA A 185 10.16 -10.37 10.19
N ASN A 186 9.68 -10.88 9.06
CA ASN A 186 9.08 -10.07 8.00
C ASN A 186 7.79 -9.43 8.50
N THR A 187 7.37 -8.38 7.81
CA THR A 187 6.26 -7.53 8.24
C THR A 187 5.45 -7.06 7.05
N TRP A 188 4.28 -6.48 7.32
CA TRP A 188 3.43 -5.94 6.28
C TRP A 188 4.17 -4.87 5.47
N CYS A 189 4.01 -4.95 4.15
CA CYS A 189 4.44 -3.94 3.21
C CYS A 189 3.28 -3.64 2.27
N ARG A 190 3.09 -2.37 1.89
CA ARG A 190 1.99 -1.83 1.06
C ARG A 190 1.43 -2.86 0.05
N ALA A 191 0.13 -3.15 0.08
CA ALA A 191 -0.49 -4.25 -0.68
C ALA A 191 0.01 -5.65 -0.24
N PRO A 192 -0.05 -5.98 1.06
CA PRO A 192 0.47 -7.24 1.57
C PRO A 192 -0.27 -8.42 0.95
N ALA A 193 0.48 -9.42 0.47
CA ALA A 193 0.01 -10.60 -0.26
C ALA A 193 -0.72 -10.33 -1.59
N HIS A 194 -1.20 -9.10 -1.83
CA HIS A 194 -1.95 -8.75 -3.02
C HIS A 194 -1.04 -8.66 -4.24
N VAL A 195 0.09 -7.96 -4.12
CA VAL A 195 1.05 -7.85 -5.22
C VAL A 195 1.61 -9.22 -5.58
N GLU A 196 1.89 -10.06 -4.60
CA GLU A 196 2.46 -11.39 -4.79
C GLU A 196 1.43 -12.35 -5.41
N GLY A 197 0.18 -12.32 -4.92
CA GLY A 197 -0.92 -13.10 -5.49
C GLY A 197 -1.24 -12.72 -6.92
N ILE A 198 -1.40 -11.41 -7.20
CA ILE A 198 -1.68 -10.91 -8.55
C ILE A 198 -0.51 -11.22 -9.50
N ALA A 199 0.73 -10.94 -9.09
CA ALA A 199 1.91 -11.27 -9.91
C ALA A 199 2.02 -12.78 -10.21
N THR A 200 1.64 -13.64 -9.26
CA THR A 200 1.60 -15.09 -9.47
C THR A 200 0.58 -15.46 -10.55
N MET A 201 -0.62 -14.89 -10.49
CA MET A 201 -1.66 -15.14 -11.51
C MET A 201 -1.27 -14.62 -12.89
N GLU A 202 -0.72 -13.41 -12.96
CA GLU A 202 -0.23 -12.83 -14.22
C GLU A 202 0.88 -13.70 -14.83
N ASN A 203 1.78 -14.25 -14.01
CA ASN A 203 2.81 -15.18 -14.48
C ASN A 203 2.21 -16.47 -15.05
N ILE A 204 1.20 -17.03 -14.39
CA ILE A 204 0.48 -18.23 -14.86
C ILE A 204 -0.15 -17.96 -16.22
N ILE A 205 -0.85 -16.83 -16.37
CA ILE A 205 -1.49 -16.44 -17.63
C ILE A 205 -0.46 -16.26 -18.76
N GLU A 206 0.66 -15.61 -18.48
CA GLU A 206 1.74 -15.45 -19.47
C GLU A 206 2.34 -16.79 -19.90
N ARG A 207 2.46 -17.75 -18.98
CA ARG A 207 2.94 -19.08 -19.31
C ARG A 207 1.94 -19.85 -20.18
N VAL A 208 0.64 -19.72 -19.91
CA VAL A 208 -0.43 -20.27 -20.77
C VAL A 208 -0.37 -19.63 -22.17
N ALA A 209 -0.25 -18.30 -22.24
CA ALA A 209 -0.14 -17.58 -23.50
C ALA A 209 1.08 -18.01 -24.31
N HIS A 210 2.24 -18.15 -23.66
CA HIS A 210 3.46 -18.64 -24.30
C HIS A 210 3.29 -20.07 -24.84
N PHE A 211 2.72 -20.99 -24.05
CA PHE A 211 2.49 -22.37 -24.48
C PHE A 211 1.58 -22.45 -25.72
N LEU A 212 0.56 -21.58 -25.79
CA LEU A 212 -0.37 -21.51 -26.92
C LEU A 212 0.11 -20.61 -28.08
N ASN A 213 1.28 -19.98 -27.94
CA ASN A 213 1.79 -18.95 -28.86
C ASN A 213 0.75 -17.85 -29.16
N LYS A 214 0.12 -17.33 -28.11
CA LYS A 214 -0.88 -16.25 -28.17
C LYS A 214 -0.39 -14.99 -27.51
N ASP A 215 -1.01 -13.87 -27.86
CA ASP A 215 -0.82 -12.62 -27.13
C ASP A 215 -1.32 -12.78 -25.68
N PRO A 216 -0.51 -12.46 -24.66
CA PRO A 216 -0.95 -12.52 -23.27
C PRO A 216 -2.22 -11.72 -22.99
N LEU A 217 -2.45 -10.59 -23.65
CA LEU A 217 -3.68 -9.80 -23.48
C LEU A 217 -4.92 -10.57 -23.96
N GLU A 218 -4.83 -11.32 -25.05
CA GLU A 218 -5.96 -12.14 -25.53
C GLU A 218 -6.33 -13.22 -24.50
N VAL A 219 -5.33 -13.87 -23.89
CA VAL A 219 -5.58 -14.87 -22.84
C VAL A 219 -6.17 -14.22 -21.59
N ARG A 220 -5.73 -13.01 -21.22
CA ARG A 220 -6.34 -12.24 -20.11
C ARG A 220 -7.82 -11.95 -20.37
N GLU A 221 -8.15 -11.45 -21.56
CA GLU A 221 -9.52 -11.09 -21.95
C GLU A 221 -10.43 -12.32 -22.00
N GLN A 222 -9.93 -13.45 -22.49
CA GLN A 222 -10.65 -14.72 -22.52
C GLN A 222 -11.04 -15.23 -21.13
N ASN A 223 -10.28 -14.85 -20.09
CA ASN A 223 -10.48 -15.31 -18.72
C ASN A 223 -11.16 -14.27 -17.82
N MET A 224 -11.60 -13.11 -18.32
CA MET A 224 -12.20 -12.09 -17.46
C MET A 224 -13.47 -12.58 -16.78
N ILE A 225 -13.55 -12.32 -15.47
CA ILE A 225 -14.71 -12.71 -14.68
C ILE A 225 -15.95 -11.93 -15.12
N GLN A 226 -16.99 -12.68 -15.48
CA GLN A 226 -18.27 -12.08 -15.84
C GLN A 226 -19.03 -11.65 -14.59
N PRO A 227 -19.93 -10.64 -14.69
CA PRO A 227 -20.83 -10.27 -13.60
C PRO A 227 -21.57 -11.48 -13.00
N ASN A 228 -21.78 -11.44 -11.69
CA ASN A 228 -22.51 -12.43 -10.89
C ASN A 228 -21.88 -13.84 -10.83
N MET A 229 -20.66 -14.01 -11.33
CA MET A 229 -19.92 -15.27 -11.21
C MET A 229 -19.32 -15.45 -9.82
N LYS A 230 -19.25 -16.71 -9.37
CA LYS A 230 -18.61 -17.08 -8.11
C LYS A 230 -17.11 -16.73 -8.13
N ARG A 231 -16.63 -16.19 -7.02
CA ARG A 231 -15.21 -15.90 -6.77
C ARG A 231 -14.61 -16.87 -5.78
N PHE A 232 -13.28 -16.82 -5.60
CA PHE A 232 -12.56 -17.72 -4.69
C PHE A 232 -13.07 -17.64 -3.26
N VAL A 233 -13.01 -16.44 -2.68
CA VAL A 233 -13.43 -16.19 -1.28
C VAL A 233 -14.28 -14.93 -1.10
N LEU A 234 -14.33 -14.06 -2.11
CA LEU A 234 -15.08 -12.80 -2.07
C LEU A 234 -16.49 -12.98 -2.65
N PRO A 235 -17.46 -12.11 -2.31
CA PRO A 235 -18.76 -12.09 -2.98
C PRO A 235 -18.63 -11.77 -4.49
N PRO A 236 -19.56 -12.28 -5.33
CA PRO A 236 -19.64 -11.93 -6.74
C PRO A 236 -19.70 -10.41 -6.98
N HIS A 237 -19.21 -9.98 -8.13
CA HIS A 237 -19.36 -8.59 -8.57
C HIS A 237 -20.64 -8.43 -9.38
N GLU A 238 -21.36 -7.32 -9.19
CA GLU A 238 -22.48 -6.96 -10.06
C GLU A 238 -22.02 -6.49 -11.45
N ARG A 239 -20.76 -6.05 -11.56
CA ARG A 239 -20.17 -5.46 -12.76
C ARG A 239 -18.67 -5.70 -12.79
N ASN A 240 -18.09 -5.92 -13.97
CA ASN A 240 -16.64 -5.95 -14.16
C ASN A 240 -16.18 -4.64 -14.83
N VAL A 241 -15.85 -3.65 -14.02
CA VAL A 241 -15.47 -2.31 -14.50
C VAL A 241 -14.19 -2.33 -15.34
N VAL A 242 -13.25 -3.24 -15.06
CA VAL A 242 -12.02 -3.32 -15.85
C VAL A 242 -12.30 -3.78 -17.29
N MET A 243 -13.16 -4.78 -17.45
CA MET A 243 -13.57 -5.30 -18.75
C MET A 243 -14.43 -4.30 -19.52
N GLU A 244 -15.40 -3.68 -18.85
CA GLU A 244 -16.44 -2.87 -19.50
C GLU A 244 -16.01 -1.44 -19.82
N ASP A 245 -15.24 -0.79 -18.93
CA ASP A 245 -14.89 0.64 -19.07
C ASP A 245 -13.39 0.85 -19.23
N ILE A 246 -12.58 0.24 -18.35
CA ILE A 246 -11.17 0.63 -18.22
C ILE A 246 -10.34 0.13 -19.39
N LEU A 247 -10.47 -1.13 -19.81
CA LEU A 247 -9.67 -1.66 -20.91
C LEU A 247 -9.99 -1.02 -22.26
N PRO A 248 -11.27 -0.80 -22.65
CA PRO A 248 -11.58 -0.02 -23.84
C PRO A 248 -10.94 1.38 -23.81
N LEU A 249 -11.08 2.10 -22.69
CA LEU A 249 -10.50 3.43 -22.52
C LEU A 249 -8.97 3.41 -22.54
N LEU A 250 -8.35 2.40 -21.91
CA LEU A 250 -6.90 2.22 -21.89
C LEU A 250 -6.37 1.95 -23.30
N LYS A 251 -7.01 1.06 -24.06
CA LYS A 251 -6.63 0.74 -25.45
C LYS A 251 -6.64 1.98 -26.33
N GLU A 252 -7.64 2.83 -26.18
CA GLU A 252 -7.75 4.11 -26.88
C GLU A 252 -6.64 5.08 -26.44
N LYS A 253 -6.58 5.42 -25.14
CA LYS A 253 -5.65 6.43 -24.61
C LYS A 253 -4.18 6.06 -24.80
N SER A 254 -3.85 4.79 -24.66
CA SER A 254 -2.50 4.28 -24.85
C SER A 254 -2.12 4.14 -26.33
N SER A 255 -3.08 4.25 -27.27
CA SER A 255 -2.89 3.93 -28.70
C SER A 255 -2.33 2.52 -28.90
N LEU A 256 -2.90 1.55 -28.17
CA LEU A 256 -2.32 0.20 -28.00
C LEU A 256 -1.99 -0.48 -29.33
N VAL A 257 -2.93 -0.48 -30.28
CA VAL A 257 -2.78 -1.18 -31.56
C VAL A 257 -1.60 -0.62 -32.36
N GLU A 258 -1.50 0.70 -32.42
CA GLU A 258 -0.41 1.38 -33.13
C GLU A 258 0.94 1.13 -32.45
N ARG A 259 0.99 1.18 -31.11
CA ARG A 259 2.22 0.89 -30.36
C ARG A 259 2.66 -0.56 -30.47
N LYS A 260 1.74 -1.53 -30.52
CA LYS A 260 2.09 -2.94 -30.77
C LYS A 260 2.83 -3.07 -32.09
N LYS A 261 2.30 -2.46 -33.15
CA LYS A 261 2.94 -2.44 -34.47
C LYS A 261 4.31 -1.77 -34.43
N GLN A 262 4.43 -0.62 -33.77
CA GLN A 262 5.70 0.09 -33.62
C GLN A 262 6.76 -0.75 -32.87
N VAL A 263 6.36 -1.48 -31.84
CA VAL A 263 7.23 -2.41 -31.11
C VAL A 263 7.69 -3.56 -32.00
N GLU A 264 6.80 -4.16 -32.78
CA GLU A 264 7.17 -5.20 -33.74
C GLU A 264 8.13 -4.70 -34.81
N ASP A 265 7.85 -3.54 -35.40
CA ASP A 265 8.69 -2.93 -36.44
C ASP A 265 10.06 -2.55 -35.87
N PHE A 266 10.10 -1.99 -34.66
CA PHE A 266 11.35 -1.71 -33.94
C PHE A 266 12.15 -3.00 -33.70
N ASN A 267 11.50 -4.06 -33.23
CA ASN A 267 12.16 -5.34 -32.94
C ASN A 267 12.72 -6.00 -34.20
N LYS A 268 12.03 -5.91 -35.34
CA LYS A 268 12.55 -6.40 -36.63
C LYS A 268 13.75 -5.59 -37.11
N ALA A 269 13.74 -4.28 -36.89
CA ALA A 269 14.80 -3.37 -37.32
C ALA A 269 16.03 -3.37 -36.38
N ASN A 270 15.89 -3.83 -35.13
CA ASN A 270 16.93 -3.75 -34.11
C ASN A 270 17.28 -5.13 -33.56
N ARG A 271 18.54 -5.52 -33.75
CA ARG A 271 19.05 -6.80 -33.25
C ARG A 271 19.32 -6.80 -31.75
N TRP A 272 20.05 -5.78 -31.27
CA TRP A 272 20.59 -5.70 -29.92
C TRP A 272 19.77 -4.84 -28.95
N LYS A 273 18.67 -4.28 -29.43
CA LYS A 273 17.70 -3.57 -28.61
C LYS A 273 16.32 -4.10 -28.93
N LYS A 274 15.55 -4.43 -27.91
CA LYS A 274 14.18 -4.92 -28.05
C LYS A 274 13.23 -4.12 -27.21
N ARG A 275 12.02 -3.92 -27.72
CA ARG A 275 10.89 -3.36 -27.00
C ARG A 275 9.90 -4.44 -26.62
N GLY A 276 9.21 -4.19 -25.52
CA GLY A 276 8.07 -5.00 -25.09
C GLY A 276 6.94 -4.11 -24.62
N LEU A 277 5.69 -4.57 -24.80
CA LEU A 277 4.49 -3.80 -24.51
C LEU A 277 3.47 -4.66 -23.76
N ALA A 278 3.28 -4.40 -22.48
CA ALA A 278 2.39 -5.18 -21.63
C ALA A 278 1.13 -4.42 -21.25
N VAL A 279 0.04 -5.17 -21.04
CA VAL A 279 -1.21 -4.67 -20.46
C VAL A 279 -1.59 -5.58 -19.29
N ILE A 280 -1.74 -5.00 -18.09
CA ILE A 280 -2.09 -5.71 -16.86
C ILE A 280 -3.39 -5.13 -16.29
N PRO A 281 -4.48 -5.91 -16.18
CA PRO A 281 -5.70 -5.51 -15.50
C PRO A 281 -5.58 -5.72 -13.99
N LEU A 282 -6.46 -5.06 -13.24
CA LEU A 282 -6.52 -5.14 -11.79
C LEU A 282 -7.97 -5.23 -11.30
N CYS A 283 -8.21 -6.18 -10.41
CA CYS A 283 -9.30 -6.14 -9.43
C CYS A 283 -8.70 -6.26 -8.03
N TYR A 284 -8.72 -5.18 -7.27
CA TYR A 284 -8.29 -5.16 -5.88
C TYR A 284 -9.53 -5.23 -4.96
N GLY A 285 -9.69 -6.37 -4.30
CA GLY A 285 -10.81 -6.59 -3.38
C GLY A 285 -10.66 -5.74 -2.12
N PHE A 286 -11.61 -4.83 -1.88
CA PHE A 286 -11.54 -3.88 -0.77
C PHE A 286 -12.70 -4.10 0.20
N ASP A 287 -12.42 -4.82 1.28
CA ASP A 287 -13.38 -5.07 2.35
C ASP A 287 -12.86 -4.49 3.65
N TYR A 288 -13.74 -3.89 4.45
CA TYR A 288 -13.36 -3.29 5.72
C TYR A 288 -13.41 -4.33 6.83
N PRO A 289 -12.26 -4.74 7.40
CA PRO A 289 -12.29 -5.72 8.46
C PRO A 289 -12.94 -5.13 9.71
N PRO A 290 -13.73 -5.92 10.47
CA PRO A 290 -14.57 -5.42 11.56
C PRO A 290 -13.79 -4.92 12.79
N PHE A 291 -12.45 -4.92 12.73
CA PHE A 291 -11.61 -4.40 13.79
C PHE A 291 -11.04 -3.01 13.48
N PHE A 292 -11.00 -2.53 12.23
CA PHE A 292 -10.48 -1.19 11.91
C PHE A 292 -11.41 -0.11 12.43
N ARG A 293 -10.93 0.68 13.39
CA ARG A 293 -11.73 1.67 14.12
C ARG A 293 -10.89 2.84 14.60
N TYR A 294 -11.43 4.03 14.43
CA TYR A 294 -10.79 5.27 14.79
C TYR A 294 -11.73 6.14 15.62
N PRO A 295 -11.28 6.66 16.77
CA PRO A 295 -11.96 7.74 17.46
C PRO A 295 -11.72 9.06 16.72
N ILE A 296 -12.78 9.87 16.66
CA ILE A 296 -12.77 11.23 16.12
C ILE A 296 -13.25 12.19 17.19
N GLN A 297 -12.60 13.34 17.30
CA GLN A 297 -13.07 14.46 18.11
C GLN A 297 -13.01 15.75 17.27
N VAL A 298 -14.11 16.49 17.27
CA VAL A 298 -14.23 17.81 16.65
C VAL A 298 -14.62 18.81 17.73
N ALA A 299 -13.93 19.94 17.79
CA ALA A 299 -14.21 21.03 18.72
C ALA A 299 -14.20 22.36 17.98
N ILE A 300 -15.24 23.18 18.19
CA ILE A 300 -15.33 24.52 17.61
C ILE A 300 -15.04 25.55 18.72
N TYR A 301 -14.02 26.38 18.51
CA TYR A 301 -13.65 27.43 19.45
C TYR A 301 -14.58 28.64 19.29
N GLU A 302 -15.20 29.07 20.39
CA GLU A 302 -16.24 30.09 20.36
C GLU A 302 -15.77 31.46 19.87
N ARG A 303 -14.51 31.82 20.18
CA ARG A 303 -14.04 33.20 20.01
C ARG A 303 -13.80 33.54 18.54
N ASP A 304 -13.24 32.60 17.80
CA ASP A 304 -12.77 32.78 16.42
C ASP A 304 -13.41 31.79 15.43
N GLY A 305 -14.23 30.85 15.91
CA GLY A 305 -14.86 29.83 15.09
C GLY A 305 -13.89 28.76 14.58
N THR A 306 -12.65 28.70 15.07
CA THR A 306 -11.69 27.68 14.61
C THR A 306 -12.21 26.29 14.94
N VAL A 307 -12.18 25.37 13.98
CA VAL A 307 -12.57 23.97 14.16
C VAL A 307 -11.31 23.11 14.31
N ALA A 308 -11.06 22.61 15.52
CA ALA A 308 -10.00 21.67 15.80
C ALA A 308 -10.49 20.22 15.71
N ILE A 309 -9.71 19.38 15.03
CA ILE A 309 -10.03 17.98 14.80
C ILE A 309 -8.87 17.11 15.26
N SER A 310 -9.16 16.08 16.05
CA SER A 310 -8.26 14.97 16.36
C SER A 310 -8.88 13.67 15.85
N HIS A 311 -8.05 12.80 15.27
CA HIS A 311 -8.47 11.48 14.80
C HIS A 311 -7.41 10.42 15.08
N GLY A 312 -7.84 9.16 15.19
CA GLY A 312 -6.96 8.03 15.46
C GLY A 312 -6.01 7.64 14.32
N GLY A 313 -6.28 8.05 13.09
CA GLY A 313 -5.42 7.75 11.93
C GLY A 313 -4.11 8.55 11.93
N ILE A 314 -3.03 7.98 11.38
CA ILE A 314 -1.69 8.57 11.36
C ILE A 314 -1.33 9.13 9.99
N GLU A 315 -0.95 10.41 9.95
CA GLU A 315 -0.38 11.04 8.76
C GLU A 315 1.04 10.53 8.48
N MET A 316 1.21 9.88 7.34
CA MET A 316 2.48 9.31 6.88
C MET A 316 2.87 9.73 5.46
N GLY A 317 2.21 10.77 4.93
CA GLY A 317 2.38 11.28 3.56
C GLY A 317 1.24 10.90 2.61
N GLN A 318 0.26 10.13 3.08
CA GLN A 318 -0.93 9.75 2.30
C GLN A 318 -2.03 10.82 2.28
N GLY A 319 -1.84 11.91 3.03
CA GLY A 319 -2.75 13.06 3.02
C GLY A 319 -4.04 12.82 3.79
N ILE A 320 -4.03 11.94 4.80
CA ILE A 320 -5.19 11.69 5.67
C ILE A 320 -5.67 12.98 6.33
N ASN A 321 -4.75 13.80 6.87
CA ASN A 321 -5.11 15.05 7.54
C ASN A 321 -5.75 16.04 6.55
N THR A 322 -5.25 16.05 5.31
CA THR A 322 -5.78 16.91 4.24
C THR A 322 -7.20 16.49 3.86
N LYS A 323 -7.43 15.20 3.64
CA LYS A 323 -8.75 14.65 3.31
C LYS A 323 -9.77 14.90 4.43
N VAL A 324 -9.39 14.63 5.68
CA VAL A 324 -10.24 14.88 6.85
C VAL A 324 -10.63 16.37 6.94
N ALA A 325 -9.67 17.28 6.77
CA ALA A 325 -9.94 18.72 6.80
C ALA A 325 -10.88 19.16 5.67
N GLN A 326 -10.67 18.66 4.44
CA GLN A 326 -11.52 18.93 3.28
C GLN A 326 -12.95 18.44 3.53
N VAL A 327 -13.12 17.24 4.06
CA VAL A 327 -14.44 16.66 4.36
C VAL A 327 -15.14 17.43 5.47
N ALA A 328 -14.43 17.83 6.53
CA ALA A 328 -15.00 18.65 7.59
C ALA A 328 -15.47 20.03 7.07
N ALA A 329 -14.61 20.73 6.31
CA ALA A 329 -14.92 22.02 5.71
C ALA A 329 -16.14 21.94 4.78
N PHE A 330 -16.18 20.93 3.90
CA PHE A 330 -17.30 20.65 3.01
C PHE A 330 -18.60 20.38 3.78
N THR A 331 -18.53 19.60 4.85
CA THR A 331 -19.70 19.18 5.63
C THR A 331 -20.29 20.34 6.44
N LEU A 332 -19.44 21.15 7.09
CA LEU A 332 -19.84 22.32 7.86
C LEU A 332 -20.21 23.53 6.97
N GLY A 333 -19.74 23.55 5.73
CA GLY A 333 -19.96 24.66 4.79
C GLY A 333 -19.11 25.89 5.11
N ILE A 334 -17.86 25.68 5.52
CA ILE A 334 -16.92 26.75 5.92
C ILE A 334 -15.61 26.68 5.14
N PRO A 335 -14.82 27.77 5.09
CA PRO A 335 -13.50 27.75 4.46
C PRO A 335 -12.54 26.75 5.13
N LEU A 336 -11.66 26.15 4.32
CA LEU A 336 -10.68 25.16 4.82
C LEU A 336 -9.71 25.75 5.85
N GLU A 337 -9.38 27.03 5.74
CA GLU A 337 -8.50 27.75 6.67
C GLU A 337 -9.03 27.83 8.11
N ASN A 338 -10.34 27.62 8.32
CA ASN A 338 -10.94 27.54 9.65
C ASN A 338 -10.71 26.17 10.31
N ILE A 339 -10.20 25.17 9.58
CA ILE A 339 -9.97 23.81 10.10
C ILE A 339 -8.51 23.63 10.50
N VAL A 340 -8.27 23.07 11.69
CA VAL A 340 -6.95 22.63 12.14
C VAL A 340 -6.95 21.18 12.60
N ILE A 341 -6.08 20.37 12.01
CA ILE A 341 -5.85 18.99 12.47
C ILE A 341 -4.80 18.98 13.59
N LYS A 342 -5.18 18.45 14.75
CA LYS A 342 -4.32 18.25 15.93
C LYS A 342 -3.57 16.92 15.82
N SER A 343 -2.58 16.72 16.70
CA SER A 343 -1.83 15.45 16.72
C SER A 343 -2.73 14.31 17.16
N THR A 344 -2.42 13.09 16.73
CA THR A 344 -3.03 11.89 17.30
C THR A 344 -2.37 11.59 18.63
N ASP A 345 -3.16 11.42 19.67
CA ASP A 345 -2.70 11.01 21.00
C ASP A 345 -3.63 9.95 21.59
N THR A 346 -3.09 9.10 22.48
CA THR A 346 -3.85 7.97 23.04
C THR A 346 -4.82 8.38 24.15
N MET A 347 -4.78 9.62 24.65
CA MET A 347 -5.76 10.12 25.63
C MET A 347 -7.07 10.46 24.92
N ILE A 348 -6.99 11.28 23.87
CA ILE A 348 -8.13 11.62 23.00
C ILE A 348 -8.56 10.38 22.19
N GLY A 349 -7.57 9.68 21.65
CA GLY A 349 -7.71 8.62 20.67
C GLY A 349 -7.58 7.20 21.22
N ALA A 350 -8.04 6.97 22.46
CA ALA A 350 -8.00 5.65 23.09
C ALA A 350 -8.60 4.55 22.19
N ASN A 351 -7.99 3.37 22.22
CA ASN A 351 -8.42 2.17 21.47
C ASN A 351 -8.43 2.31 19.93
N SER A 352 -7.80 3.35 19.38
CA SER A 352 -7.59 3.47 17.93
C SER A 352 -6.78 2.30 17.39
N THR A 353 -7.13 1.82 16.21
CA THR A 353 -6.37 0.76 15.53
C THR A 353 -5.30 1.31 14.59
N VAL A 354 -4.55 0.39 14.01
CA VAL A 354 -3.50 0.63 13.05
C VAL A 354 -3.98 1.43 11.84
N THR A 355 -3.19 2.43 11.43
CA THR A 355 -3.34 3.05 10.11
C THR A 355 -2.66 2.19 9.05
N GLY A 356 -3.45 1.40 8.32
CA GLY A 356 -2.99 0.47 7.28
C GLY A 356 -4.14 -0.06 6.41
N GLY A 357 -3.83 -0.96 5.47
CA GLY A 357 -4.80 -1.64 4.61
C GLY A 357 -5.61 -0.71 3.70
N SER A 358 -5.11 0.50 3.44
CA SER A 358 -5.81 1.54 2.68
C SER A 358 -7.12 2.06 3.32
N PHE A 359 -7.44 1.69 4.57
CA PHE A 359 -8.68 2.08 5.26
C PHE A 359 -8.63 3.42 5.99
N GLY A 360 -7.45 3.82 6.48
CA GLY A 360 -7.32 4.88 7.48
C GLY A 360 -7.93 6.22 7.08
N SER A 361 -7.63 6.70 5.88
CA SER A 361 -8.14 7.98 5.38
C SER A 361 -9.65 7.96 5.18
N ASP A 362 -10.17 6.84 4.71
CA ASP A 362 -11.59 6.69 4.40
C ASP A 362 -12.41 6.64 5.70
N LEU A 363 -12.04 5.78 6.65
CA LEU A 363 -12.72 5.68 7.94
C LEU A 363 -12.61 6.97 8.77
N CYS A 364 -11.46 7.63 8.80
CA CYS A 364 -11.34 8.92 9.49
C CYS A 364 -12.19 10.02 8.81
N SER A 365 -12.27 10.02 7.48
CA SER A 365 -13.13 10.95 6.72
C SER A 365 -14.62 10.66 6.94
N HIS A 366 -15.00 9.38 7.06
CA HIS A 366 -16.35 9.00 7.46
C HIS A 366 -16.66 9.55 8.85
N GLY A 367 -15.82 9.26 9.84
CA GLY A 367 -16.11 9.65 11.22
C GLY A 367 -16.13 11.16 11.43
N VAL A 368 -15.26 11.93 10.75
CA VAL A 368 -15.30 13.40 10.82
C VAL A 368 -16.56 13.95 10.16
N ARG A 369 -17.02 13.33 9.05
CA ARG A 369 -18.26 13.73 8.39
C ARG A 369 -19.45 13.56 9.33
N GLN A 370 -19.52 12.44 10.05
CA GLN A 370 -20.61 12.18 10.99
C GLN A 370 -20.59 13.16 12.18
N ALA A 371 -19.42 13.40 12.77
CA ALA A 371 -19.28 14.40 13.83
C ALA A 371 -19.65 15.83 13.34
N ALA A 372 -19.23 16.20 12.14
CA ALA A 372 -19.56 17.48 11.53
C ALA A 372 -21.05 17.62 11.19
N ILE A 373 -21.73 16.56 10.76
CA ILE A 373 -23.19 16.55 10.56
C ILE A 373 -23.90 16.81 11.89
N ALA A 374 -23.51 16.13 12.96
CA ALA A 374 -24.13 16.32 14.27
C ALA A 374 -23.96 17.76 14.79
N LEU A 375 -22.76 18.34 14.67
CA LEU A 375 -22.51 19.75 15.02
C LEU A 375 -23.34 20.70 14.14
N ARG A 376 -23.39 20.45 12.83
CA ARG A 376 -24.18 21.26 11.91
C ARG A 376 -25.67 21.25 12.26
N LEU A 377 -26.24 20.10 12.63
CA LEU A 377 -27.63 20.01 13.07
C LEU A 377 -27.93 20.86 14.30
N ARG A 378 -27.00 20.93 15.28
CA ARG A 378 -27.12 21.82 16.44
C ARG A 378 -27.06 23.30 16.03
N LEU A 379 -26.09 23.64 15.18
CA LEU A 379 -25.86 25.01 14.72
C LEU A 379 -26.98 25.51 13.80
N ASP A 380 -27.59 24.65 12.98
CA ASP A 380 -28.67 25.03 12.07
C ASP A 380 -29.91 25.52 12.85
N VAL A 381 -30.18 24.98 14.05
CA VAL A 381 -31.26 25.50 14.93
C VAL A 381 -30.99 26.95 15.31
N VAL A 382 -29.75 27.26 15.71
CA VAL A 382 -29.34 28.62 16.09
C VAL A 382 -29.35 29.54 14.86
N ARG A 383 -28.86 29.06 13.72
CA ARG A 383 -28.83 29.79 12.45
C ARG A 383 -30.22 30.22 12.01
N GLU A 384 -31.19 29.31 12.03
CA GLU A 384 -32.56 29.61 11.63
C GLU A 384 -33.27 30.56 12.59
N LYS A 385 -32.95 30.50 13.89
CA LYS A 385 -33.40 31.50 14.87
C LYS A 385 -32.83 32.89 14.58
N MET A 386 -31.52 32.99 14.36
CA MET A 386 -30.85 34.25 14.01
C MET A 386 -31.38 34.84 12.70
N LYS A 387 -31.64 34.00 11.69
CA LYS A 387 -32.26 34.43 10.41
C LYS A 387 -33.63 35.03 10.62
N LYS A 388 -34.47 34.43 11.46
CA LYS A 388 -35.81 34.95 11.78
C LYS A 388 -35.74 36.28 12.53
N GLU A 389 -34.76 36.46 13.41
CA GLU A 389 -34.59 37.68 14.22
C GLU A 389 -33.97 38.84 13.42
N THR A 390 -33.01 38.55 12.55
CA THR A 390 -32.20 39.59 11.87
C THR A 390 -32.49 39.75 10.38
N GLY A 391 -33.17 38.79 9.75
CA GLY A 391 -33.41 38.74 8.31
C GLY A 391 -32.18 38.41 7.45
N LYS A 392 -31.04 38.03 8.06
CA LYS A 392 -29.78 37.70 7.37
C LYS A 392 -29.22 36.37 7.86
N ASP A 393 -28.46 35.69 7.01
CA ASP A 393 -27.67 34.51 7.43
C ASP A 393 -26.46 35.00 8.24
N PRO A 394 -26.27 34.54 9.50
CA PRO A 394 -25.10 34.94 10.28
C PRO A 394 -23.80 34.46 9.63
N THR A 395 -22.73 35.21 9.84
CA THR A 395 -21.38 34.71 9.56
C THR A 395 -21.07 33.50 10.45
N TRP A 396 -20.10 32.68 10.04
CA TRP A 396 -19.69 31.52 10.83
C TRP A 396 -19.34 31.87 12.29
N VAL A 397 -18.58 32.94 12.49
CA VAL A 397 -18.15 33.36 13.83
C VAL A 397 -19.33 33.84 14.67
N GLU A 398 -20.22 34.65 14.09
CA GLU A 398 -21.44 35.11 14.79
C GLU A 398 -22.34 33.93 15.20
N LEU A 399 -22.48 32.94 14.31
CA LEU A 399 -23.26 31.73 14.57
C LEU A 399 -22.69 30.93 15.74
N VAL A 400 -21.38 30.70 15.74
CA VAL A 400 -20.70 29.94 16.80
C VAL A 400 -20.75 30.68 18.13
N GLN A 401 -20.49 32.00 18.13
CA GLN A 401 -20.58 32.82 19.35
C GLN A 401 -22.00 32.82 19.93
N LYS A 402 -23.02 32.93 19.06
CA LYS A 402 -24.42 32.86 19.47
C LYS A 402 -24.78 31.48 20.01
N ALA A 403 -24.31 30.41 19.39
CA ALA A 403 -24.52 29.04 19.85
C ALA A 403 -23.90 28.80 21.23
N SER A 404 -22.68 29.28 21.46
CA SER A 404 -22.04 29.21 22.79
C SER A 404 -22.83 30.00 23.83
N ALA A 405 -23.29 31.21 23.50
CA ALA A 405 -24.12 32.03 24.38
C ALA A 405 -25.51 31.42 24.68
N GLU A 406 -25.94 30.39 23.93
CA GLU A 406 -27.16 29.61 24.15
C GLU A 406 -26.86 28.20 24.70
N ASP A 407 -25.67 28.00 25.28
CA ASP A 407 -25.22 26.75 25.92
C ASP A 407 -25.27 25.53 24.98
N VAL A 408 -25.11 25.74 23.68
CA VAL A 408 -25.01 24.65 22.70
C VAL A 408 -23.63 23.99 22.80
N ASP A 409 -23.60 22.66 22.93
CA ASP A 409 -22.33 21.92 22.92
C ASP A 409 -21.68 21.95 21.52
N LEU A 410 -20.54 22.66 21.46
CA LEU A 410 -19.69 22.87 20.30
C LEU A 410 -18.59 21.80 20.14
N CYS A 411 -18.65 20.73 20.93
CA CYS A 411 -17.80 19.56 20.79
C CYS A 411 -18.62 18.36 20.29
N GLU A 412 -17.98 17.50 19.52
CA GLU A 412 -18.55 16.23 19.11
C GLU A 412 -17.50 15.14 19.01
N ARG A 413 -17.89 13.92 19.41
CA ARG A 413 -17.07 12.73 19.27
C ARG A 413 -17.78 11.72 18.39
N TYR A 414 -17.01 10.98 17.59
CA TYR A 414 -17.53 9.88 16.80
C TYR A 414 -16.60 8.67 16.87
N TRP A 415 -17.19 7.47 16.84
CA TRP A 415 -16.48 6.21 16.80
C TRP A 415 -16.79 5.51 15.48
N THR A 416 -15.80 5.26 14.62
CA THR A 416 -16.07 4.82 13.24
C THR A 416 -16.66 3.41 13.12
N PHE A 417 -16.54 2.58 14.16
CA PHE A 417 -17.15 1.25 14.17
C PHE A 417 -18.59 1.33 14.67
N THR A 418 -19.53 1.56 13.76
CA THR A 418 -20.98 1.64 14.02
C THR A 418 -21.74 0.65 13.14
N LYS A 419 -23.07 0.59 13.30
CA LYS A 419 -23.95 -0.14 12.37
C LYS A 419 -23.99 0.47 10.96
N GLU A 420 -23.58 1.74 10.82
CA GLU A 420 -23.54 2.49 9.54
C GLU A 420 -22.13 2.49 8.94
N HIS A 421 -21.39 1.40 9.12
CA HIS A 421 -20.04 1.23 8.61
C HIS A 421 -20.03 1.21 7.07
N PRO A 422 -19.05 1.83 6.39
CA PRO A 422 -18.89 1.71 4.95
C PRO A 422 -18.88 0.24 4.48
N GLU A 423 -19.54 -0.01 3.35
CA GLU A 423 -19.67 -1.35 2.78
C GLU A 423 -18.49 -1.69 1.86
N ARG A 424 -18.29 -2.98 1.63
CA ARG A 424 -17.27 -3.52 0.72
C ARG A 424 -17.45 -2.95 -0.70
N TYR A 425 -16.33 -2.69 -1.38
CA TYR A 425 -16.30 -2.42 -2.81
C TYR A 425 -15.04 -3.03 -3.44
N ASP A 426 -14.92 -2.99 -4.76
CA ASP A 426 -13.70 -3.38 -5.45
C ASP A 426 -13.10 -2.16 -6.15
N ILE A 427 -11.77 -2.09 -6.18
CA ILE A 427 -11.01 -1.07 -6.90
C ILE A 427 -10.50 -1.72 -8.19
N TRP A 428 -10.83 -1.12 -9.31
CA TRP A 428 -10.50 -1.64 -10.62
C TRP A 428 -9.42 -0.78 -11.26
N GLY A 429 -8.58 -1.38 -12.09
CA GLY A 429 -7.55 -0.63 -12.79
C GLY A 429 -7.00 -1.40 -13.97
N ALA A 430 -6.22 -0.73 -14.80
CA ALA A 430 -5.35 -1.38 -15.75
C ALA A 430 -4.17 -0.48 -16.11
N THR A 431 -3.05 -1.09 -16.46
CA THR A 431 -1.85 -0.37 -16.94
C THR A 431 -1.39 -0.92 -18.28
N CYS A 432 -0.99 -0.03 -19.19
CA CYS A 432 -0.24 -0.32 -20.40
C CYS A 432 1.19 0.24 -20.25
N MET A 433 2.21 -0.59 -20.42
CA MET A 433 3.62 -0.19 -20.27
C MET A 433 4.45 -0.63 -21.46
N GLU A 434 5.28 0.27 -21.98
CA GLU A 434 6.32 0.00 -22.97
C GLU A 434 7.71 0.19 -22.37
N ILE A 435 8.58 -0.76 -22.63
CA ILE A 435 10.00 -0.70 -22.26
C ILE A 435 10.86 -0.90 -23.50
N GLU A 436 12.09 -0.39 -23.45
CA GLU A 436 13.17 -0.75 -24.37
C GLU A 436 14.33 -1.32 -23.57
N LEU A 437 14.74 -2.54 -23.91
CA LEU A 437 15.80 -3.32 -23.31
C LEU A 437 17.01 -3.34 -24.24
N ASP A 438 18.17 -2.98 -23.71
CA ASP A 438 19.47 -3.30 -24.27
C ASP A 438 19.84 -4.73 -23.87
N VAL A 439 19.84 -5.66 -24.82
CA VAL A 439 20.01 -7.10 -24.52
C VAL A 439 21.45 -7.46 -24.16
N LEU A 440 22.41 -6.60 -24.51
CA LEU A 440 23.83 -6.83 -24.24
C LEU A 440 24.16 -6.54 -22.78
N THR A 441 23.54 -5.50 -22.22
CA THR A 441 23.80 -5.01 -20.87
C THR A 441 22.71 -5.35 -19.86
N GLY A 442 21.49 -5.63 -20.33
CA GLY A 442 20.30 -5.80 -19.51
C GLY A 442 19.67 -4.49 -19.01
N VAL A 443 20.28 -3.34 -19.35
CA VAL A 443 19.74 -2.03 -18.99
C VAL A 443 18.48 -1.79 -19.82
N TYR A 444 17.45 -1.25 -19.19
CA TYR A 444 16.20 -0.91 -19.86
C TYR A 444 15.73 0.49 -19.51
N MET A 445 14.88 1.03 -20.36
CA MET A 445 14.18 2.30 -20.16
C MET A 445 12.68 2.08 -20.26
N ILE A 446 11.92 2.66 -19.33
CA ILE A 446 10.46 2.66 -19.39
C ILE A 446 10.03 3.90 -20.20
N HIS A 447 9.66 3.68 -21.47
CA HIS A 447 9.33 4.78 -22.38
C HIS A 447 8.00 5.43 -22.03
N ARG A 448 6.97 4.61 -21.80
CA ARG A 448 5.62 5.11 -21.55
C ARG A 448 4.78 4.18 -20.71
N VAL A 449 4.09 4.76 -19.73
CA VAL A 449 3.08 4.12 -18.91
C VAL A 449 1.77 4.89 -19.02
N ASP A 450 0.71 4.19 -19.40
CA ASP A 450 -0.68 4.67 -19.30
C ASP A 450 -1.38 3.82 -18.23
N LEU A 451 -1.81 4.46 -17.13
CA LEU A 451 -2.47 3.79 -16.01
C LEU A 451 -3.82 4.43 -15.75
N ILE A 452 -4.85 3.58 -15.64
CA ILE A 452 -6.21 3.99 -15.28
C ILE A 452 -6.62 3.28 -14.01
N GLU A 453 -7.11 4.02 -13.02
CA GLU A 453 -7.63 3.48 -11.75
C GLU A 453 -9.03 4.03 -11.45
N ASP A 454 -9.93 3.15 -11.02
CA ASP A 454 -11.23 3.49 -10.47
C ASP A 454 -11.08 3.96 -9.01
N SER A 455 -10.95 5.27 -8.83
CA SER A 455 -10.94 5.93 -7.52
C SER A 455 -12.34 6.33 -7.01
N GLY A 456 -13.41 5.91 -7.69
CA GLY A 456 -14.74 6.51 -7.53
C GLY A 456 -14.69 8.04 -7.72
N ARG A 457 -15.50 8.76 -6.94
CA ARG A 457 -15.39 10.21 -6.76
C ARG A 457 -14.28 10.53 -5.76
N SER A 458 -13.06 10.74 -6.27
CA SER A 458 -11.90 11.12 -5.47
C SER A 458 -12.20 12.30 -4.52
N MET A 459 -11.84 12.14 -3.24
CA MET A 459 -11.93 13.22 -2.24
C MET A 459 -10.88 14.31 -2.47
N SER A 460 -9.71 13.93 -2.98
CA SER A 460 -8.57 14.82 -3.13
C SER A 460 -7.71 14.36 -4.32
N PRO A 461 -8.08 14.77 -5.56
CA PRO A 461 -7.50 14.20 -6.78
C PRO A 461 -5.97 14.30 -6.86
N TYR A 462 -5.38 15.41 -6.41
CA TYR A 462 -3.93 15.57 -6.40
C TYR A 462 -3.23 14.61 -5.42
N VAL A 463 -3.84 14.36 -4.26
CA VAL A 463 -3.32 13.39 -3.29
C VAL A 463 -3.46 11.98 -3.86
N ASP A 464 -4.60 11.66 -4.47
CA ASP A 464 -4.87 10.34 -5.02
C ASP A 464 -3.97 10.03 -6.22
N ILE A 465 -3.73 10.98 -7.13
CA ILE A 465 -2.75 10.83 -8.22
C ILE A 465 -1.35 10.57 -7.64
N GLY A 466 -0.92 11.35 -6.64
CA GLY A 466 0.38 11.12 -6.00
C GLY A 466 0.48 9.76 -5.28
N GLN A 467 -0.62 9.23 -4.74
CA GLN A 467 -0.65 7.85 -4.22
C GLN A 467 -0.48 6.83 -5.33
N VAL A 468 -1.14 7.03 -6.48
CA VAL A 468 -1.04 6.15 -7.64
C VAL A 468 0.38 6.11 -8.19
N GLU A 469 0.98 7.27 -8.43
CA GLU A 469 2.37 7.38 -8.89
C GLU A 469 3.33 6.71 -7.90
N GLY A 470 3.21 7.03 -6.61
CA GLY A 470 4.11 6.51 -5.59
C GLY A 470 3.98 5.00 -5.36
N ALA A 471 2.78 4.43 -5.42
CA ALA A 471 2.57 2.99 -5.29
C ALA A 471 3.11 2.24 -6.51
N PHE A 472 2.85 2.78 -7.70
CA PHE A 472 3.32 2.20 -8.95
C PHE A 472 4.85 2.16 -9.02
N VAL A 473 5.52 3.28 -8.70
CA VAL A 473 7.00 3.35 -8.68
C VAL A 473 7.58 2.42 -7.62
N MET A 474 6.97 2.32 -6.43
CA MET A 474 7.37 1.31 -5.43
C MET A 474 7.27 -0.12 -5.98
N GLY A 475 6.23 -0.40 -6.77
CA GLY A 475 6.09 -1.68 -7.47
C GLY A 475 7.19 -1.91 -8.52
N LEU A 476 7.61 -0.89 -9.26
CA LEU A 476 8.72 -0.99 -10.21
C LEU A 476 9.99 -1.46 -9.49
N GLY A 477 10.31 -0.84 -8.36
CA GLY A 477 11.46 -1.22 -7.53
C GLY A 477 11.37 -2.67 -7.04
N PHE A 478 10.24 -3.05 -6.45
CA PHE A 478 9.96 -4.42 -6.01
C PHE A 478 10.18 -5.46 -7.11
N PHE A 479 9.76 -5.17 -8.34
CA PHE A 479 9.87 -6.10 -9.45
C PHE A 479 11.22 -6.10 -10.15
N THR A 480 12.09 -5.11 -9.94
CA THR A 480 13.29 -4.92 -10.77
C THR A 480 14.59 -4.64 -10.02
N SER A 481 14.62 -3.69 -9.08
CA SER A 481 15.88 -3.17 -8.51
C SER A 481 16.10 -3.50 -7.03
N GLU A 482 15.02 -3.68 -6.26
CA GLU A 482 15.07 -3.82 -4.80
C GLU A 482 15.38 -5.26 -4.39
N LEU A 483 16.67 -5.63 -4.43
CA LEU A 483 17.16 -6.96 -4.08
C LEU A 483 17.71 -7.03 -2.65
N VAL A 484 17.13 -7.92 -1.84
CA VAL A 484 17.67 -8.28 -0.53
C VAL A 484 18.66 -9.43 -0.67
N LYS A 485 19.89 -9.26 -0.17
CA LYS A 485 20.96 -10.27 -0.25
C LYS A 485 21.35 -10.76 1.13
N PHE A 486 21.57 -12.06 1.24
CA PHE A 486 22.08 -12.72 2.44
C PHE A 486 23.38 -13.44 2.11
N ASN A 487 24.29 -13.51 3.08
CA ASN A 487 25.47 -14.34 3.02
C ASN A 487 25.02 -15.82 3.13
N PRO A 488 25.35 -16.68 2.16
CA PRO A 488 24.84 -18.04 2.09
C PRO A 488 25.37 -18.96 3.21
N GLU A 489 26.50 -18.63 3.83
CA GLU A 489 27.12 -19.46 4.87
C GLU A 489 26.66 -19.04 6.28
N THR A 490 26.53 -17.74 6.52
CA THR A 490 26.25 -17.18 7.85
C THR A 490 24.79 -16.75 8.04
N GLY A 491 24.02 -16.62 6.96
CA GLY A 491 22.68 -16.01 7.01
C GLY A 491 22.68 -14.51 7.27
N GLN A 492 23.86 -13.88 7.39
CA GLN A 492 23.96 -12.43 7.62
C GLN A 492 23.42 -11.67 6.42
N LYS A 493 22.53 -10.71 6.66
CA LYS A 493 22.03 -9.83 5.61
C LYS A 493 23.11 -8.87 5.14
N LEU A 494 23.38 -8.86 3.84
CA LEU A 494 24.38 -8.04 3.16
C LEU A 494 23.80 -6.71 2.67
N SER A 495 22.50 -6.67 2.35
CA SER A 495 21.80 -5.46 1.92
C SER A 495 21.26 -4.68 3.12
N ASN A 496 22.17 -4.09 3.91
CA ASN A 496 21.84 -3.28 5.08
C ASN A 496 22.14 -1.79 4.90
N GLY A 497 22.26 -1.31 3.67
CA GLY A 497 22.36 0.12 3.36
C GLY A 497 21.90 0.41 1.93
N THR A 498 21.97 1.69 1.54
CA THR A 498 21.59 2.16 0.20
C THR A 498 22.67 1.86 -0.86
N TRP A 499 23.83 1.33 -0.46
CA TRP A 499 24.87 0.93 -1.39
C TRP A 499 24.50 -0.37 -2.11
N GLU A 500 23.93 -1.33 -1.39
CA GLU A 500 23.55 -2.65 -1.89
C GLU A 500 22.06 -2.74 -2.24
N TYR A 501 21.21 -2.02 -1.48
CA TYR A 501 19.77 -1.97 -1.74
C TYR A 501 19.41 -0.71 -2.55
N LYS A 502 18.80 -0.91 -3.73
CA LYS A 502 18.53 0.16 -4.70
C LYS A 502 17.03 0.39 -4.90
N PRO A 503 16.41 1.31 -4.13
CA PRO A 503 15.08 1.77 -4.46
C PRO A 503 15.12 2.57 -5.78
N PRO A 504 13.98 2.70 -6.49
CA PRO A 504 13.88 3.51 -7.69
C PRO A 504 14.34 4.96 -7.45
N THR A 505 15.04 5.49 -8.43
CA THR A 505 15.52 6.86 -8.51
C THR A 505 14.78 7.64 -9.60
N ALA A 506 15.10 8.92 -9.78
CA ALA A 506 14.48 9.75 -10.81
C ALA A 506 14.74 9.26 -12.26
N LEU A 507 15.74 8.41 -12.48
CA LEU A 507 16.01 7.82 -13.81
C LEU A 507 15.26 6.51 -14.05
N ASP A 508 14.64 5.94 -13.01
CA ASP A 508 13.92 4.67 -13.08
C ASP A 508 12.41 4.86 -13.32
N ILE A 509 11.91 6.10 -13.27
CA ILE A 509 10.50 6.42 -13.54
C ILE A 509 10.22 6.42 -15.05
N PRO A 510 8.96 6.22 -15.48
CA PRO A 510 8.60 6.29 -16.89
C PRO A 510 8.90 7.67 -17.50
N VAL A 511 9.41 7.71 -18.73
CA VAL A 511 9.67 8.96 -19.46
C VAL A 511 8.37 9.71 -19.75
N ASP A 512 7.33 8.99 -20.18
CA ASP A 512 5.96 9.49 -20.32
C ASP A 512 5.05 8.72 -19.34
N PHE A 513 4.68 9.37 -18.23
CA PHE A 513 3.88 8.76 -17.16
C PHE A 513 2.49 9.39 -17.09
N ARG A 514 1.46 8.65 -17.54
CA ARG A 514 0.08 9.15 -17.64
C ARG A 514 -0.83 8.41 -16.68
N ILE A 515 -1.37 9.13 -15.70
CA ILE A 515 -2.36 8.63 -14.76
C ILE A 515 -3.75 9.20 -15.11
N THR A 516 -4.76 8.33 -15.20
CA THR A 516 -6.16 8.72 -15.32
C THR A 516 -6.96 8.11 -14.18
N LEU A 517 -7.61 8.94 -13.37
CA LEU A 517 -8.69 8.49 -12.48
C LEU A 517 -9.96 8.29 -13.33
N LEU A 518 -10.60 7.12 -13.25
CA LEU A 518 -11.73 6.75 -14.10
C LEU A 518 -12.87 7.80 -13.98
N PRO A 519 -13.25 8.48 -15.08
CA PRO A 519 -14.29 9.50 -15.03
C PRO A 519 -15.65 8.90 -14.68
N ASN A 520 -16.46 9.65 -13.91
CA ASN A 520 -17.84 9.30 -13.56
C ASN A 520 -18.01 7.92 -12.86
N ALA A 521 -16.94 7.41 -12.24
CA ALA A 521 -17.00 6.17 -11.49
C ALA A 521 -17.84 6.33 -10.22
N LYS A 522 -18.92 5.57 -10.12
CA LYS A 522 -19.83 5.60 -8.97
C LYS A 522 -19.37 4.63 -7.90
N ASN A 523 -19.39 5.07 -6.64
CA ASN A 523 -19.25 4.19 -5.49
C ASN A 523 -20.21 4.61 -4.37
N PRO A 524 -21.47 4.14 -4.35
CA PRO A 524 -22.42 4.55 -3.31
C PRO A 524 -21.99 4.11 -1.89
N HIS A 525 -21.10 3.13 -1.79
CA HIS A 525 -20.63 2.54 -0.53
C HIS A 525 -19.48 3.33 0.12
N GLY A 526 -18.72 4.08 -0.68
CA GLY A 526 -17.55 4.84 -0.21
C GLY A 526 -17.91 6.22 0.35
N VAL A 527 -17.01 6.78 1.15
CA VAL A 527 -17.23 8.10 1.76
C VAL A 527 -17.30 9.18 0.68
N LEU A 528 -18.46 9.85 0.56
CA LEU A 528 -18.72 10.83 -0.51
C LEU A 528 -18.54 10.27 -1.94
N GLY A 529 -18.58 8.94 -2.10
CA GLY A 529 -18.37 8.30 -3.39
C GLY A 529 -16.93 7.89 -3.70
N SER A 530 -15.98 8.05 -2.77
CA SER A 530 -14.56 7.72 -3.02
C SER A 530 -14.27 6.22 -3.01
N LYS A 531 -13.13 5.85 -3.59
CA LYS A 531 -12.46 4.56 -3.36
C LYS A 531 -11.03 4.81 -2.90
N ALA A 532 -10.45 3.84 -2.20
CA ALA A 532 -9.05 3.91 -1.80
C ALA A 532 -8.10 3.74 -3.01
N THR A 533 -6.97 4.44 -2.98
CA THR A 533 -5.97 4.52 -4.07
C THR A 533 -4.55 4.19 -3.60
N GLY A 534 -4.40 3.81 -2.32
CA GLY A 534 -3.10 3.60 -1.70
C GLY A 534 -2.39 2.38 -2.28
N GLU A 535 -2.88 1.20 -1.98
CA GLU A 535 -2.22 -0.07 -2.33
C GLU A 535 -2.38 -0.56 -3.78
N PRO A 536 -3.55 -0.42 -4.43
CA PRO A 536 -3.84 -1.11 -5.70
C PRO A 536 -2.85 -0.86 -6.86
N PRO A 537 -2.33 0.37 -7.09
CA PRO A 537 -1.44 0.64 -8.23
C PRO A 537 -0.10 -0.07 -8.17
N LEU A 538 0.36 -0.47 -6.97
CA LEU A 538 1.58 -1.26 -6.80
C LEU A 538 1.47 -2.60 -7.54
N CYS A 539 0.28 -3.23 -7.54
CA CYS A 539 0.04 -4.50 -8.21
C CYS A 539 0.13 -4.39 -9.73
N MET A 540 -0.29 -3.26 -10.31
CA MET A 540 -0.23 -3.03 -11.76
C MET A 540 1.20 -2.83 -12.28
N ALA A 541 2.16 -2.54 -11.40
CA ALA A 541 3.57 -2.43 -11.77
C ALA A 541 4.17 -3.75 -12.28
N TYR A 542 3.49 -4.90 -12.11
CA TYR A 542 3.88 -6.17 -12.74
C TYR A 542 4.02 -6.05 -14.27
N ALA A 543 3.40 -5.03 -14.88
CA ALA A 543 3.56 -4.70 -16.29
C ALA A 543 5.04 -4.58 -16.71
N VAL A 544 5.95 -4.20 -15.81
CA VAL A 544 7.39 -4.15 -16.10
C VAL A 544 7.99 -5.53 -16.34
N VAL A 545 7.59 -6.54 -15.55
CA VAL A 545 8.05 -7.93 -15.71
C VAL A 545 7.51 -8.48 -17.02
N SER A 546 6.23 -8.24 -17.31
CA SER A 546 5.56 -8.67 -18.53
C SER A 546 6.19 -8.03 -19.78
N ALA A 547 6.45 -6.72 -19.76
CA ALA A 547 7.07 -6.00 -20.88
C ALA A 547 8.52 -6.45 -21.10
N LEU A 548 9.30 -6.62 -20.02
CA LEU A 548 10.65 -7.20 -20.10
C LEU A 548 10.62 -8.62 -20.68
N ARG A 549 9.68 -9.47 -20.25
CA ARG A 549 9.52 -10.82 -20.80
C ARG A 549 9.30 -10.78 -22.30
N GLN A 550 8.43 -9.90 -22.79
CA GLN A 550 8.17 -9.79 -24.23
C GLN A 550 9.42 -9.33 -25.01
N ALA A 551 10.16 -8.33 -24.49
CA ALA A 551 11.40 -7.88 -25.12
C ALA A 551 12.46 -8.99 -25.17
N ILE A 552 12.66 -9.70 -24.06
CA ILE A 552 13.58 -10.85 -23.95
C ILE A 552 13.15 -11.96 -24.91
N THR A 553 11.86 -12.34 -24.92
CA THR A 553 11.32 -13.37 -25.82
C THR A 553 11.50 -12.98 -27.28
N SER A 554 11.32 -11.70 -27.64
CA SER A 554 11.58 -11.25 -29.02
C SER A 554 13.03 -11.48 -29.43
N PHE A 555 14.00 -11.17 -28.57
CA PHE A 555 15.41 -11.46 -28.85
C PHE A 555 15.68 -12.97 -28.91
N ARG A 556 15.14 -13.75 -27.97
CA ARG A 556 15.33 -15.21 -27.93
C ARG A 556 14.77 -15.89 -29.18
N ASN A 557 13.61 -15.45 -29.67
CA ASN A 557 13.00 -15.95 -30.90
C ASN A 557 13.88 -15.68 -32.13
N ASP A 558 14.49 -14.50 -32.25
CA ASP A 558 15.46 -14.22 -33.33
C ASP A 558 16.67 -15.18 -33.30
N ASN A 559 16.94 -15.79 -32.15
CA ASN A 559 18.01 -16.77 -31.94
C ASN A 559 17.54 -18.22 -32.02
N GLY A 560 16.28 -18.47 -32.37
CA GLY A 560 15.70 -19.82 -32.38
C GLY A 560 15.52 -20.43 -30.99
N ILE A 561 15.56 -19.63 -29.93
CA ILE A 561 15.33 -20.08 -28.55
C ILE A 561 13.86 -19.80 -28.19
N THR A 562 13.02 -20.84 -28.23
CA THR A 562 11.57 -20.70 -28.03
C THR A 562 11.07 -21.19 -26.68
N ASP A 563 11.93 -21.80 -25.87
CA ASP A 563 11.53 -22.34 -24.58
C ASP A 563 11.15 -21.25 -23.57
N TRP A 564 10.17 -21.57 -22.72
CA TRP A 564 9.82 -20.77 -21.56
C TRP A 564 11.02 -20.59 -20.62
N PHE A 565 11.12 -19.42 -20.00
CA PHE A 565 12.13 -19.11 -18.99
C PHE A 565 11.49 -18.41 -17.79
N ASP A 566 11.88 -18.84 -16.59
CA ASP A 566 11.36 -18.25 -15.36
C ASP A 566 12.04 -16.91 -15.05
N MET A 567 11.25 -15.90 -14.69
CA MET A 567 11.75 -14.57 -14.29
C MET A 567 11.51 -14.38 -12.79
N HIS A 568 12.43 -14.88 -11.97
CA HIS A 568 12.36 -14.69 -10.53
C HIS A 568 12.61 -13.22 -10.15
N THR A 569 11.61 -12.58 -9.55
CA THR A 569 11.66 -11.19 -9.13
C THR A 569 12.56 -11.01 -7.88
N PRO A 570 13.21 -9.85 -7.71
CA PRO A 570 13.30 -8.75 -8.68
C PRO A 570 14.14 -9.15 -9.91
N VAL A 571 13.72 -8.69 -11.09
CA VAL A 571 14.40 -8.86 -12.38
C VAL A 571 15.42 -7.74 -12.55
N THR A 572 16.58 -7.91 -11.90
CA THR A 572 17.69 -6.96 -11.98
C THR A 572 18.25 -6.87 -13.40
N VAL A 573 18.99 -5.81 -13.68
CA VAL A 573 19.75 -5.63 -14.95
C VAL A 573 20.56 -6.88 -15.31
N GLU A 574 21.29 -7.43 -14.34
CA GLU A 574 22.05 -8.68 -14.51
C GLU A 574 21.15 -9.86 -14.92
N LYS A 575 20.02 -10.07 -14.22
CA LYS A 575 19.08 -11.14 -14.56
C LYS A 575 18.45 -10.93 -15.94
N ALA A 576 18.05 -9.71 -16.26
CA ALA A 576 17.47 -9.38 -17.57
C ALA A 576 18.46 -9.70 -18.70
N GLN A 577 19.74 -9.35 -18.53
CA GLN A 577 20.81 -9.67 -19.47
C GLN A 577 20.99 -11.19 -19.63
N LEU A 578 21.13 -11.92 -18.52
CA LEU A 578 21.36 -13.37 -18.55
C LEU A 578 20.20 -14.12 -19.22
N LEU A 579 18.96 -13.69 -18.98
CA LEU A 579 17.77 -14.28 -19.57
C LEU A 579 17.66 -14.07 -21.09
N CYS A 580 18.29 -13.03 -21.64
CA CYS A 580 18.36 -12.82 -23.09
C CYS A 580 19.06 -14.00 -23.79
N GLY A 581 19.99 -14.69 -23.13
CA GLY A 581 20.72 -15.81 -23.73
C GLY A 581 21.60 -15.36 -24.91
N VAL A 582 22.21 -14.17 -24.79
CA VAL A 582 23.14 -13.65 -25.80
C VAL A 582 24.32 -14.60 -25.95
N ASN A 583 24.57 -15.10 -27.17
CA ASN A 583 25.76 -15.89 -27.48
C ASN A 583 26.89 -14.95 -27.95
N PRO A 584 28.02 -14.85 -27.21
CA PRO A 584 29.14 -14.01 -27.60
C PRO A 584 29.77 -14.35 -28.96
N GLU A 585 29.58 -15.58 -29.46
CA GLU A 585 30.05 -15.99 -30.79
C GLU A 585 29.35 -15.22 -31.93
N GLN A 586 28.22 -14.58 -31.65
CA GLN A 586 27.50 -13.73 -32.59
C GLN A 586 28.12 -12.34 -32.73
N PHE A 587 29.09 -11.99 -31.89
CA PHE A 587 29.77 -10.72 -31.98
C PHE A 587 30.83 -10.78 -33.08
N GLU A 588 30.51 -10.18 -34.22
CA GLU A 588 31.52 -9.90 -35.23
C GLU A 588 32.36 -8.70 -34.78
N LEU A 589 33.64 -8.94 -34.48
CA LEU A 589 34.61 -7.86 -34.35
C LEU A 589 34.67 -7.11 -35.68
N TYR A 590 34.40 -5.80 -35.64
CA TYR A 590 34.56 -4.92 -36.79
C TYR A 590 36.00 -5.03 -37.33
N LYS A 591 36.17 -5.75 -38.45
CA LYS A 591 37.46 -5.92 -39.13
C LYS A 591 37.75 -4.76 -40.08
N GLU A 592 37.69 -3.50 -39.62
CA GLU A 592 38.23 -2.37 -40.39
C GLU A 592 38.84 -1.31 -39.45
N ALA A 593 40.08 -1.54 -39.05
CA ALA A 593 40.98 -0.51 -38.52
C ALA A 593 42.23 -0.35 -39.41
N SER A 594 42.11 -0.65 -40.71
CA SER A 594 43.20 -0.51 -41.70
C SER A 594 42.89 0.46 -42.84
N LYS A 595 41.80 1.24 -42.75
CA LYS A 595 41.41 2.27 -43.75
C LYS A 595 40.78 3.55 -43.16
N LEU A 596 41.13 3.90 -41.92
CA LEU A 596 41.02 5.26 -41.39
C LEU A 596 42.45 5.78 -41.21
#